data_AF-B8RJJ6-F1
#
_entry.id   AF-B8RJJ6-F1
#
_cell.length_a   1.000
_cell.length_b   1.000
_cell.length_c   1.000
_cell.angle_alpha   90.00
_cell.angle_beta   90.00
_cell.angle_gamma   90.00
#
_symmetry.space_group_name_H-M   'P 1'
#
loop_
_entity.id
_entity.type
_entity.pdbx_description
1 polymer ?
#
loop_
_entity_poly.entity_id
_entity_poly.type
_entity_poly.pdbx_seq_one_letter_code
_entity_poly.pdbx_strand_id
1 'polypeptide(L)'
;AAVRYIDEKSYFFKGDKVWRFKGTRLESGYPRLISKAFPGLPSNIDAVLVDGDGDLYAFKGGKFWIYDVSQKKAERVVKGLVEVFDLPDKLDAALDTETSMMVFKGQNVYLFQDDGTWEEEPNAWLGC
;
A
#
# COMPACT_ATOMS: atom_id res chain seq x y z
N ALA A 1 2.97 5.84 4.24
CA ALA A 1 2.86 4.99 3.05
C ALA A 1 3.13 5.79 1.75
N ALA A 2 3.66 5.15 0.71
CA ALA A 2 3.83 5.75 -0.63
C ALA A 2 3.73 4.67 -1.71
N VAL A 3 3.28 5.04 -2.91
CA VAL A 3 3.19 4.11 -4.06
C VAL A 3 3.39 4.84 -5.38
N ARG A 4 3.94 4.14 -6.38
CA ARG A 4 3.87 4.56 -7.78
C ARG A 4 2.61 3.94 -8.39
N TYR A 5 1.73 4.78 -8.90
CA TYR A 5 0.43 4.38 -9.42
C TYR A 5 0.50 4.16 -10.94
N ILE A 6 -0.53 3.49 -11.49
CA ILE A 6 -0.61 3.14 -12.93
C ILE A 6 -0.64 4.37 -13.85
N ASP A 7 -0.97 5.55 -13.33
CA ASP A 7 -0.96 6.82 -14.08
C ASP A 7 0.44 7.46 -14.18
N GLU A 8 1.49 6.68 -13.87
CA GLU A 8 2.90 7.08 -13.78
C GLU A 8 3.20 8.15 -12.73
N LYS A 9 2.30 8.36 -11.76
CA LYS A 9 2.47 9.33 -10.68
C LYS A 9 2.82 8.65 -9.38
N SER A 10 3.55 9.38 -8.55
CA SER A 10 3.87 8.94 -7.19
C SER A 10 2.91 9.58 -6.20
N TYR A 11 2.27 8.75 -5.38
CA TYR A 11 1.35 9.17 -4.34
C TYR A 11 1.98 8.93 -2.97
N PHE A 12 2.00 9.95 -2.14
CA PHE A 12 2.54 9.89 -0.77
C PHE A 12 1.40 10.15 0.21
N PHE A 13 1.23 9.26 1.19
CA PHE A 13 0.16 9.32 2.17
C PHE A 13 0.73 9.63 3.56
N LYS A 14 0.21 10.67 4.21
CA LYS A 14 0.58 11.05 5.59
C LYS A 14 -0.60 11.70 6.30
N GLY A 15 -0.93 11.19 7.48
CA GLY A 15 -2.11 11.66 8.22
C GLY A 15 -3.39 11.42 7.43
N ASP A 16 -4.21 12.44 7.27
CA ASP A 16 -5.43 12.45 6.46
C ASP A 16 -5.21 12.96 5.03
N LYS A 17 -3.94 13.18 4.62
CA LYS A 17 -3.58 13.81 3.37
C LYS A 17 -2.82 12.89 2.43
N VAL A 18 -2.99 13.17 1.14
CA VAL A 18 -2.22 12.57 0.06
C VAL A 18 -1.59 13.68 -0.79
N TRP A 19 -0.36 13.46 -1.23
CA TRP A 19 0.38 14.28 -2.18
C TRP A 19 0.57 13.48 -3.46
N ARG A 20 0.52 14.14 -4.61
CA ARG A 20 0.69 13.50 -5.92
C ARG A 20 1.78 14.21 -6.72
N PHE A 21 2.75 13.45 -7.19
CA PHE A 21 3.90 13.95 -7.93
C PHE A 21 3.92 13.37 -9.34
N LYS A 22 4.22 14.21 -10.34
CA LYS A 22 4.62 13.79 -11.68
C LYS A 22 6.14 13.93 -11.77
N GLY A 23 6.86 12.81 -11.75
CA GLY A 23 8.30 12.81 -11.54
C GLY A 23 8.64 13.48 -10.19
N THR A 24 9.43 14.55 -10.22
CA THR A 24 9.82 15.32 -9.02
C THR A 24 8.90 16.51 -8.72
N ARG A 25 7.88 16.77 -9.57
CA ARG A 25 7.01 17.93 -9.44
C ARG A 25 5.72 17.59 -8.70
N LEU A 26 5.47 18.30 -7.59
CA LEU A 26 4.16 18.28 -6.91
C LEU A 26 3.09 18.85 -7.84
N GLU A 27 2.00 18.11 -8.05
CA GLU A 27 0.90 18.58 -8.90
C GLU A 27 0.02 19.61 -8.20
N SER A 28 -0.50 20.56 -8.98
CA SER A 28 -1.38 21.62 -8.48
C SER A 28 -2.64 21.04 -7.83
N GLY A 29 -3.06 21.66 -6.72
CA GLY A 29 -4.22 21.22 -5.94
C GLY A 29 -3.95 20.03 -5.01
N TYR A 30 -2.68 19.68 -4.78
CA TYR A 30 -2.24 18.78 -3.71
C TYR A 30 -1.43 19.54 -2.64
N PRO A 31 -1.44 19.09 -1.37
CA PRO A 31 -2.10 17.88 -0.88
C PRO A 31 -3.62 17.95 -0.86
N ARG A 32 -4.27 16.79 -0.98
CA ARG A 32 -5.71 16.61 -0.83
C ARG A 32 -6.02 15.73 0.36
N LEU A 33 -7.25 15.83 0.88
CA LEU A 33 -7.75 14.84 1.82
C LEU A 33 -7.82 13.48 1.12
N ILE A 34 -7.39 12.43 1.82
CA ILE A 34 -7.49 11.04 1.35
C ILE A 34 -8.94 10.73 1.00
N SER A 35 -9.90 11.10 1.86
CA SER A 35 -11.33 10.90 1.62
C SER A 35 -11.88 11.60 0.37
N LYS A 36 -11.20 12.63 -0.15
CA LYS A 36 -11.57 13.31 -1.39
C LYS A 36 -10.89 12.73 -2.62
N ALA A 37 -9.65 12.25 -2.49
CA ALA A 37 -8.88 11.71 -3.60
C ALA A 37 -9.14 10.21 -3.82
N PHE A 38 -9.38 9.48 -2.73
CA PHE A 38 -9.65 8.04 -2.68
C PHE A 38 -10.82 7.77 -1.71
N PRO A 39 -12.07 8.02 -2.17
CA PRO A 39 -13.25 7.84 -1.32
C PRO A 39 -13.32 6.44 -0.70
N GLY A 40 -13.56 6.40 0.61
CA GLY A 40 -13.66 5.16 1.40
C GLY A 40 -12.34 4.70 2.06
N LEU A 41 -11.18 5.19 1.61
CA LEU A 41 -9.92 4.88 2.28
C LEU A 41 -9.81 5.57 3.65
N PRO A 42 -9.19 4.91 4.65
CA PRO A 42 -8.97 5.51 5.95
C PRO A 42 -7.82 6.55 5.92
N SER A 43 -7.78 7.42 6.93
CA SER A 43 -6.59 8.22 7.24
C SER A 43 -5.53 7.39 7.97
N ASN A 44 -4.30 7.89 8.08
CA ASN A 44 -3.18 7.25 8.77
C ASN A 44 -2.95 5.82 8.26
N ILE A 45 -2.70 5.72 6.96
CA ILE A 45 -2.41 4.45 6.27
C ILE A 45 -0.97 4.04 6.58
N ASP A 46 -0.79 2.79 6.97
CA ASP A 46 0.50 2.22 7.36
C ASP A 46 1.32 1.92 6.08
N ALA A 47 0.77 1.09 5.19
CA ALA A 47 1.34 0.71 3.91
C ALA A 47 0.30 0.78 2.77
N VAL A 48 0.77 0.91 1.53
CA VAL A 48 -0.06 0.82 0.32
C VAL A 48 0.68 -0.01 -0.74
N LEU A 49 -0.04 -0.80 -1.52
CA LEU A 49 0.46 -1.42 -2.75
C LEU A 49 -0.59 -1.28 -3.85
N VAL A 50 -0.17 -1.46 -5.09
CA VAL A 50 -1.03 -1.41 -6.29
C VAL A 50 -0.71 -2.65 -7.09
N ASP A 51 -1.73 -3.42 -7.45
CA ASP A 51 -1.56 -4.62 -8.25
C ASP A 51 -1.46 -4.31 -9.76
N GLY A 52 -1.28 -5.35 -10.57
CA GLY A 52 -1.19 -5.24 -12.03
C GLY A 52 -2.45 -4.69 -12.71
N ASP A 53 -3.62 -4.80 -12.08
CA ASP A 53 -4.89 -4.27 -12.58
C ASP A 53 -5.09 -2.79 -12.18
N GLY A 54 -4.27 -2.29 -11.25
CA GLY A 54 -4.27 -0.91 -10.79
C GLY A 54 -5.12 -0.65 -9.54
N ASP A 55 -5.64 -1.71 -8.94
CA ASP A 55 -6.36 -1.63 -7.69
C ASP A 55 -5.40 -1.34 -6.54
N LEU A 56 -5.78 -0.42 -5.66
CA LEU A 56 -4.93 0.04 -4.56
C LEU A 56 -5.36 -0.64 -3.26
N TYR A 57 -4.43 -1.37 -2.66
CA TYR A 57 -4.61 -2.01 -1.36
C TYR A 57 -3.99 -1.10 -0.30
N ALA A 58 -4.81 -0.64 0.65
CA ALA A 58 -4.38 0.19 1.76
C ALA A 58 -4.44 -0.60 3.07
N PHE A 59 -3.35 -0.60 3.83
CA PHE A 59 -3.21 -1.36 5.06
C PHE A 59 -3.23 -0.43 6.28
N LYS A 60 -4.02 -0.78 7.29
CA LYS A 60 -4.06 -0.04 8.56
C LYS A 60 -4.43 -0.94 9.73
N GLY A 61 -3.54 -1.04 10.72
CA GLY A 61 -3.82 -1.65 12.03
C GLY A 61 -4.40 -3.07 11.93
N GLY A 62 -3.88 -3.88 11.01
CA GLY A 62 -4.30 -5.26 10.77
C GLY A 62 -5.54 -5.43 9.86
N LYS A 63 -6.09 -4.31 9.35
CA LYS A 63 -7.17 -4.29 8.38
C LYS A 63 -6.65 -3.81 7.04
N PHE A 64 -7.38 -4.10 5.97
CA PHE A 64 -7.10 -3.56 4.67
C PHE A 64 -8.35 -3.17 3.89
N TRP A 65 -8.14 -2.29 2.92
CA TRP A 65 -9.15 -1.78 2.01
C TRP A 65 -8.64 -1.97 0.59
N ILE A 66 -9.53 -2.36 -0.31
CA ILE A 66 -9.25 -2.40 -1.74
C ILE A 66 -9.99 -1.22 -2.36
N TYR A 67 -9.23 -0.31 -2.97
CA TYR A 67 -9.76 0.80 -3.76
C TYR A 67 -9.79 0.40 -5.22
N ASP A 68 -10.99 0.13 -5.71
CA ASP A 68 -11.27 -0.20 -7.10
C ASP A 68 -11.11 1.08 -7.94
N VAL A 69 -10.16 1.07 -8.88
CA VAL A 69 -9.86 2.24 -9.70
C VAL A 69 -10.98 2.57 -10.70
N SER A 70 -11.69 1.54 -11.17
CA SER A 70 -12.79 1.66 -12.12
C SER A 70 -14.03 2.28 -11.47
N GLN A 71 -14.33 1.87 -10.24
CA GLN A 71 -15.48 2.32 -9.46
C GLN A 71 -15.18 3.57 -8.60
N LYS A 72 -13.89 3.89 -8.41
CA LYS A 72 -13.39 5.00 -7.58
C LYS A 72 -13.91 4.95 -6.14
N LYS A 73 -13.92 3.75 -5.57
CA LYS A 73 -14.45 3.49 -4.24
C LYS A 73 -13.62 2.43 -3.56
N ALA A 74 -13.36 2.64 -2.27
CA ALA A 74 -12.77 1.62 -1.43
C ALA A 74 -13.80 0.81 -0.66
N GLU A 75 -13.52 -0.48 -0.53
CA GLU A 75 -14.25 -1.39 0.33
C GLU A 75 -13.30 -2.02 1.35
N ARG A 76 -13.74 -2.03 2.62
CA ARG A 76 -12.98 -2.68 3.69
C ARG A 76 -13.23 -4.18 3.62
N VAL A 77 -12.17 -4.96 3.60
CA VAL A 77 -12.30 -6.41 3.71
C VAL A 77 -12.64 -6.78 5.15
N VAL A 78 -13.60 -7.70 5.33
CA VAL A 78 -14.10 -8.10 6.65
C VAL A 78 -13.03 -8.85 7.44
N LYS A 79 -12.33 -9.76 6.76
CA LYS A 79 -11.21 -10.52 7.31
C LYS A 79 -9.96 -9.64 7.43
N GLY A 80 -9.17 -9.89 8.48
CA GLY A 80 -7.94 -9.15 8.75
C GLY A 80 -6.73 -9.68 7.98
N LEU A 81 -5.62 -8.94 8.04
CA LEU A 81 -4.37 -9.30 7.35
C LEU A 81 -3.82 -10.65 7.77
N VAL A 82 -3.77 -10.91 9.07
CA VAL A 82 -3.29 -12.17 9.62
C VAL A 82 -4.15 -13.34 9.11
N GLU A 83 -5.47 -13.17 9.03
CA GLU A 83 -6.36 -14.25 8.60
C GLU A 83 -6.28 -14.52 7.10
N VAL A 84 -6.09 -13.48 6.27
CA VAL A 84 -6.11 -13.61 4.81
C VAL A 84 -4.74 -13.94 4.25
N PHE A 85 -3.69 -13.34 4.81
CA PHE A 85 -2.35 -13.35 4.23
C PHE A 85 -1.28 -13.89 5.19
N ASP A 86 -1.63 -14.23 6.43
CA ASP A 86 -0.65 -14.59 7.48
C ASP A 86 0.43 -13.49 7.71
N LEU A 87 0.08 -12.24 7.40
CA LEU A 87 0.96 -11.09 7.56
C LEU A 87 0.76 -10.37 8.90
N PRO A 88 1.83 -9.79 9.49
CA PRO A 88 1.72 -9.02 10.72
C PRO A 88 0.92 -7.73 10.55
N ASP A 89 0.51 -7.13 11.66
CA ASP A 89 -0.15 -5.83 11.65
C ASP A 89 0.84 -4.65 11.52
N LYS A 90 0.28 -3.46 11.27
CA LYS A 90 1.01 -2.18 11.23
C LYS A 90 2.26 -2.25 10.35
N LEU A 91 2.08 -2.68 9.11
CA LEU A 91 3.16 -2.82 8.14
C LEU A 91 3.92 -1.49 7.95
N ASP A 92 5.24 -1.55 7.79
CA ASP A 92 6.06 -0.36 7.61
C ASP A 92 6.06 0.11 6.15
N ALA A 93 6.06 -0.85 5.22
CA ALA A 93 5.93 -0.60 3.79
C ALA A 93 5.37 -1.85 3.08
N ALA A 94 4.82 -1.63 1.89
CA ALA A 94 4.47 -2.68 0.95
C ALA A 94 4.87 -2.20 -0.45
N LEU A 95 5.32 -3.11 -1.30
CA LEU A 95 5.76 -2.81 -2.64
C LEU A 95 5.42 -3.99 -3.56
N ASP A 96 4.75 -3.69 -4.67
CA ASP A 96 4.66 -4.62 -5.78
C ASP A 96 5.73 -4.23 -6.82
N THR A 97 6.55 -5.20 -7.20
CA THR A 97 7.61 -5.03 -8.20
C THR A 97 7.34 -5.93 -9.40
N GLU A 98 8.09 -5.75 -10.48
CA GLU A 98 7.98 -6.65 -11.65
C GLU A 98 8.25 -8.13 -11.31
N THR A 99 8.93 -8.40 -10.19
CA THR A 99 9.40 -9.74 -9.85
C THR A 99 8.77 -10.34 -8.59
N SER A 100 8.27 -9.52 -7.68
CA SER A 100 7.73 -9.99 -6.40
C SER A 100 6.95 -8.90 -5.68
N MET A 101 5.91 -9.31 -4.94
CA MET A 101 5.29 -8.48 -3.91
C MET A 101 6.05 -8.64 -2.59
N MET A 102 6.41 -7.51 -1.99
CA MET A 102 7.19 -7.45 -0.76
C MET A 102 6.47 -6.62 0.29
N VAL A 103 6.46 -7.11 1.53
CA VAL A 103 5.93 -6.40 2.70
C VAL A 103 7.01 -6.28 3.75
N PHE A 104 7.16 -5.10 4.35
CA PHE A 104 8.23 -4.82 5.31
C PHE A 104 7.64 -4.59 6.70
N LYS A 105 8.26 -5.22 7.71
CA LYS A 105 7.91 -5.03 9.10
C LYS A 105 9.13 -5.21 10.00
N GLY A 106 9.55 -4.14 10.67
CA GLY A 106 10.70 -4.13 11.55
C GLY A 106 11.97 -4.56 10.82
N GLN A 107 12.60 -5.64 11.30
CA GLN A 107 13.81 -6.20 10.72
C GLN A 107 13.53 -7.30 9.69
N ASN A 108 12.26 -7.52 9.30
CA ASN A 108 11.87 -8.60 8.43
C ASN A 108 11.23 -8.06 7.13
N VAL A 109 11.39 -8.83 6.07
CA VAL A 109 10.69 -8.67 4.80
C VAL A 109 9.91 -9.96 4.53
N TYR A 110 8.69 -9.81 4.04
CA TYR A 110 7.80 -10.89 3.66
C TYR A 110 7.71 -10.89 2.13
N LEU A 111 8.11 -11.99 1.50
CA LEU A 111 8.13 -12.14 0.04
C LEU A 111 6.96 -13.03 -0.39
N PHE A 112 6.15 -12.54 -1.32
CA PHE A 112 5.04 -13.32 -1.87
C PHE A 112 5.56 -14.37 -2.85
N GLN A 113 5.10 -15.60 -2.68
CA GLN A 113 5.51 -16.78 -3.42
C GLN A 113 4.48 -17.18 -4.48
N ASP A 114 4.92 -17.92 -5.50
CA ASP A 114 4.06 -18.40 -6.60
C ASP A 114 2.93 -19.33 -6.12
N ASP A 115 3.10 -19.98 -4.96
CA ASP A 115 2.09 -20.86 -4.35
C ASP A 115 1.02 -20.08 -3.55
N GLY A 116 1.12 -18.75 -3.53
CA GLY A 116 0.20 -17.86 -2.84
C GLY A 116 0.51 -17.64 -1.37
N THR A 117 1.66 -18.11 -0.88
CA THR A 117 2.11 -17.92 0.50
C THR A 117 3.09 -16.75 0.65
N TRP A 118 3.36 -16.35 1.89
CA TRP A 118 4.37 -15.36 2.23
C TRP A 118 5.53 -16.04 2.95
N GLU A 119 6.75 -15.83 2.47
CA GLU A 119 7.98 -16.28 3.13
C GLU A 119 8.59 -15.13 3.91
N GLU A 120 8.91 -15.36 5.19
CA GLU A 120 9.57 -14.38 6.05
C GLU A 120 11.09 -14.51 5.95
N GLU A 121 11.75 -13.40 5.60
CA GLU A 121 13.20 -13.30 5.54
C GLU A 121 13.72 -12.13 6.40
N PRO A 122 14.97 -12.21 6.91
CA PRO A 122 15.65 -11.04 7.45
C PRO A 122 15.76 -9.93 6.41
N ASN A 123 15.48 -8.70 6.81
CA ASN A 123 15.58 -7.53 5.96
C ASN A 123 17.06 -7.15 5.74
N ALA A 124 17.69 -7.82 4.77
CA ALA A 124 19.06 -7.57 4.37
C ALA A 124 19.29 -6.14 3.83
N TRP A 125 18.23 -5.41 3.45
CA TRP A 125 18.29 -4.04 2.95
C TRP A 125 18.51 -3.02 4.06
N LEU A 126 18.25 -3.41 5.31
CA LEU A 126 18.58 -2.62 6.49
C LEU A 126 19.90 -3.07 7.15
N GLY A 127 20.57 -4.07 6.58
CA GLY A 127 21.91 -4.48 6.97
C GLY A 127 22.94 -3.44 6.52
N CYS A 128 23.82 -3.04 7.43
CA CYS A 128 25.03 -2.28 7.14
C CYS A 128 26.18 -3.23 6.75
#